data_AF-A0A351CLT4-F1
#
_entry.id   AF-A0A351CLT4-F1
#
_cell.length_a   1.000
_cell.length_b   1.000
_cell.length_c   1.000
_cell.angle_alpha   90.00
_cell.angle_beta   90.00
_cell.angle_gamma   90.00
#
_symmetry.space_group_name_H-M   'P 1'
#
loop_
_entity.id
_entity.type
_entity.pdbx_description
1 polymer ?
#
loop_
_entity_poly.entity_id
_entity_poly.type
_entity_poly.pdbx_seq_one_letter_code
_entity_poly.pdbx_strand_id
1 'polypeptide(L)' 'ALKYVQGEFLEFMSDILTSSKCLNRAIFNQNFIQNIINEPQKYMTALNGSRLWHLALLEYWLQINVDE' A
#
# COMPACT_ATOMS: atom_id res chain seq x y z
N ALA A 1 -3.71 17.88 6.61
CA ALA A 1 -2.44 17.63 7.32
C ALA A 1 -2.05 16.16 7.14
N LEU A 2 -1.42 15.82 6.01
CA LEU A 2 -0.89 14.49 5.66
C LEU A 2 0.49 14.28 6.31
N LYS A 3 0.59 14.53 7.62
CA LYS A 3 1.88 14.51 8.34
C LYS A 3 2.16 13.21 9.10
N TYR A 4 1.20 12.30 9.18
CA TYR A 4 1.37 11.02 9.85
C TYR A 4 0.87 9.90 8.95
N VAL A 5 1.79 9.33 8.16
CA VAL A 5 1.62 8.00 7.59
C VAL A 5 1.85 6.97 8.72
N GLN A 6 1.11 7.12 9.81
CA GLN A 6 1.21 6.34 11.04
C GLN A 6 -0.20 6.25 11.64
N GLY A 7 -0.62 5.04 12.01
CA GLY A 7 -1.98 4.76 12.47
C GLY A 7 -2.92 4.33 11.34
N GLU A 8 -4.16 4.83 11.35
CA GLU A 8 -5.27 4.39 10.48
C GLU A 8 -4.94 4.42 8.98
N PHE A 9 -4.11 5.36 8.53
CA PHE A 9 -3.70 5.41 7.12
C PHE A 9 -2.75 4.27 6.73
N LEU A 10 -1.85 3.88 7.63
CA LEU A 10 -0.97 2.72 7.41
C LEU A 10 -1.79 1.44 7.36
N GLU A 11 -2.73 1.30 8.30
CA GLU A 11 -3.65 0.16 8.37
C GLU A 11 -4.50 0.06 7.10
N PHE A 12 -5.14 1.17 6.69
CA PHE A 12 -5.90 1.24 5.45
C PHE A 12 -5.09 0.82 4.21
N MET A 13 -3.88 1.34 4.04
CA MET A 13 -3.01 0.94 2.92
C MET A 13 -2.60 -0.52 3.00
N SER A 14 -2.33 -1.02 4.21
CA SER A 14 -1.96 -2.41 4.44
C SER A 14 -3.11 -3.33 4.07
N ASP A 15 -4.32 -3.03 4.54
CA ASP A 15 -5.53 -3.79 4.26
C ASP A 15 -5.80 -3.92 2.76
N ILE A 16 -5.65 -2.82 2.01
CA ILE A 16 -5.79 -2.84 0.54
C ILE A 16 -4.78 -3.81 -0.08
N LEU A 17 -3.51 -3.74 0.33
CA LEU A 17 -2.41 -4.50 -0.25
C LEU A 17 -2.36 -5.95 0.22
N THR A 18 -2.98 -6.28 1.36
CA THR A 18 -3.15 -7.65 1.87
C THR A 18 -4.52 -8.23 1.58
N SER A 19 -5.37 -7.51 0.83
CA SER A 19 -6.71 -7.96 0.49
C SER A 19 -6.68 -9.23 -0.37
N SER A 20 -7.76 -10.02 -0.29
CA SER A 20 -7.92 -11.20 -1.13
C SER A 20 -7.90 -10.85 -2.62
N LYS A 21 -8.43 -9.67 -3.01
CA LYS A 21 -8.41 -9.18 -4.39
C LYS A 21 -6.97 -8.97 -4.88
N CYS A 22 -6.15 -8.30 -4.07
CA CYS A 22 -4.74 -8.05 -4.35
C CYS A 22 -3.95 -9.37 -4.48
N LEU A 23 -4.18 -10.29 -3.53
CA LEU A 23 -3.53 -11.60 -3.50
C LEU A 23 -3.90 -12.45 -4.72
N ASN A 24 -5.17 -12.48 -5.10
CA ASN A 24 -5.64 -13.21 -6.28
C ASN A 24 -5.07 -12.64 -7.57
N ARG A 25 -4.85 -11.32 -7.62
CA ARG A 25 -4.28 -10.65 -8.78
C ARG A 25 -2.78 -10.95 -8.98
N ALA A 26 -2.06 -11.25 -7.88
CA ALA A 26 -0.65 -11.62 -7.88
C ALA A 26 0.30 -10.62 -8.60
N ILE A 27 -0.05 -9.32 -8.64
CA ILE A 27 0.78 -8.26 -9.25
C ILE A 27 1.91 -7.81 -8.33
N PHE A 28 1.65 -7.78 -7.02
CA PHE A 28 2.62 -7.30 -6.05
C PHE A 28 3.39 -8.45 -5.42
N ASN A 29 4.70 -8.24 -5.23
CA ASN A 29 5.52 -9.16 -4.46
C ASN A 29 5.16 -9.03 -2.97
N GLN A 30 4.45 -10.02 -2.43
CA GLN A 30 3.94 -10.00 -1.06
C GLN A 30 5.05 -9.88 0.00
N ASN A 31 6.21 -10.50 -0.23
CA ASN A 31 7.36 -10.36 0.68
C ASN A 31 7.86 -8.91 0.69
N PHE A 32 7.87 -8.24 -0.46
CA PHE A 32 8.25 -6.84 -0.56
C PHE A 32 7.22 -5.91 0.10
N ILE A 33 5.92 -6.19 -0.09
CA ILE A 33 4.83 -5.44 0.56
C ILE A 33 4.95 -5.54 2.08
N GLN A 34 5.11 -6.75 2.63
CA GLN A 34 5.29 -6.93 4.08
C GLN A 34 6.51 -6.17 4.61
N ASN A 35 7.64 -6.19 3.89
CA ASN A 35 8.82 -5.42 4.29
C ASN A 35 8.55 -3.90 4.32
N ILE A 36 7.77 -3.38 3.37
CA ILE A 36 7.41 -1.95 3.36
C ILE A 36 6.43 -1.61 4.47
N ILE A 37 5.43 -2.46 4.74
CA ILE A 37 4.44 -2.25 5.81
C ILE A 37 5.10 -2.28 7.19
N ASN A 38 6.09 -3.17 7.39
CA ASN A 38 6.83 -3.28 8.65
C ASN A 38 7.81 -2.12 8.86
N GLU A 39 8.41 -1.57 7.80
CA GLU A 39 9.41 -0.51 7.89
C GLU A 39 9.12 0.71 6.99
N PRO A 40 7.93 1.33 7.06
CA PRO A 40 7.45 2.32 6.08
C PRO A 40 8.34 3.57 6.03
N GLN A 41 8.97 3.92 7.15
CA GLN A 41 9.90 5.06 7.25
C GLN A 41 11.18 4.86 6.42
N LYS A 42 11.65 3.61 6.26
CA LYS A 42 12.80 3.31 5.39
C LYS A 42 12.42 3.36 3.90
N TYR A 43 11.12 3.35 3.60
CA TYR A 43 10.60 3.34 2.24
C TYR A 43 9.93 4.65 1.80
N MET A 44 10.51 5.77 2.19
CA MET A 44 10.11 7.09 1.69
C MET A 44 10.78 7.38 0.33
N THR A 45 10.10 8.15 -0.53
CA THR A 45 10.68 8.71 -1.75
C THR A 45 11.58 9.90 -1.41
N ALA A 46 12.41 10.34 -2.36
CA ALA A 46 13.31 11.50 -2.18
C ALA A 46 12.58 12.81 -1.85
N LEU A 47 11.27 12.86 -2.07
CA LEU A 47 10.39 13.99 -1.74
C LEU A 47 9.57 13.77 -0.45
N ASN A 48 10.00 12.83 0.41
CA ASN A 48 9.28 12.41 1.62
C ASN A 48 7.85 11.88 1.37
N GLY A 49 7.58 11.37 0.17
CA GLY A 49 6.34 10.69 -0.15
C GLY A 49 6.38 9.21 0.26
N SER A 50 5.26 8.66 0.73
CA SER A 50 5.18 7.24 1.10
C SER A 50 5.15 6.36 -0.16
N ARG A 51 6.13 5.46 -0.33
CA ARG A 51 6.06 4.45 -1.41
C ARG A 51 4.88 3.51 -1.23
N LEU A 52 4.52 3.20 0.01
CA LEU A 52 3.35 2.40 0.36
C LEU A 52 2.06 3.03 -0.21
N TRP A 53 1.95 4.36 -0.16
CA TRP A 53 0.78 5.07 -0.67
C TRP A 53 0.59 4.88 -2.18
N HIS A 54 1.66 4.98 -2.96
CA HIS A 54 1.56 4.77 -4.41
C HIS A 54 1.11 3.34 -4.76
N LEU A 55 1.58 2.34 -4.00
CA LEU A 55 1.20 0.94 -4.19
C LEU A 55 -0.27 0.73 -3.82
N ALA A 56 -0.68 1.20 -2.64
CA ALA A 56 -2.05 1.06 -2.16
C ALA A 56 -3.04 1.81 -3.04
N LEU A 57 -2.70 3.01 -3.52
CA LEU A 57 -3.54 3.79 -4.42
C LEU A 57 -3.79 3.05 -5.75
N LEU A 58 -2.73 2.45 -6.32
CA LEU A 58 -2.86 1.68 -7.55
C LEU A 58 -3.75 0.45 -7.34
N GLU A 59 -3.51 -0.32 -6.28
CA GLU A 59 -4.34 -1.50 -5.98
C GLU A 59 -5.79 -1.11 -5.70
N TYR A 60 -6.03 -0.03 -4.95
CA TYR A 60 -7.38 0.48 -4.70
C TYR A 60 -8.09 0.87 -6.00
N TRP A 61 -7.38 1.51 -6.94
CA TRP A 61 -7.94 1.82 -8.25
C TRP A 61 -8.32 0.55 -9.02
N LEU A 62 -7.49 -0.50 -8.98
CA LEU A 62 -7.79 -1.79 -9.61
C LEU A 62 -9.01 -2.46 -8.97
N GLN A 63 -9.12 -2.45 -7.64
CA GLN A 63 -10.25 -3.04 -6.94
C GLN A 63 -11.59 -2.37 -7.26
N ILE A 64 -11.58 -1.07 -7.58
CA ILE A 64 -12.77 -0.28 -7.93
C ILE A 64 -13.11 -0.42 -9.43
N ASN A 65 -12.11 -0.40 -10.31
CA ASN A 65 -12.36 -0.25 -11.75
C ASN A 65 -12.24 -1.56 -12.55
N VAL A 66 -11.63 -2.60 -11.96
CA VAL A 66 -11.35 -3.88 -12.64
C VAL A 66 -12.06 -5.06 -11.98
N ASP A 67 -12.25 -5.02 -10.65
CA ASP A 67 -12.93 -6.09 -9.90
C ASP A 67 -14.42 -5.80 -9.64
N GLU A 68 -14.99 -4.77 -10.27
CA GLU A 68 -16.44 -4.54 -10.34
C GLU A 68 -17.13 -5.41 -11.40
#